data_AF-A0A4R3JZH6-F1
#
_entry.id   AF-A0A4R3JZH6-F1
#
_cell.length_a   1.000
_cell.length_b   1.000
_cell.length_c   1.000
_cell.angle_alpha   90.00
_cell.angle_beta   90.00
_cell.angle_gamma   90.00
#
_symmetry.space_group_name_H-M   'P 1'
#
loop_
_entity.id
_entity.type
_entity.pdbx_description
1 polymer ?
#
loop_
_entity_poly.entity_id
_entity_poly.type
_entity_poly.pdbx_seq_one_letter_code
_entity_poly.pdbx_strand_id
1 'polypeptide(L)'
;MQTTQIITLIVIGLGMFTVIGFISLLAHYYTLNGIKSKTVGDGQHGTARFATESEIKRTYAHVPYEPEKWRRGQNLPALQGLVVGCRQKAGSTTALIDNGDIHCLMIGAAGVGKTANFLYPNIEYACACGMSFLCTDTKGDLFRNYAGIAKDYYGYKISVLDLRNPTRSDGDNILQLVNRYMDAYMKNPENLALKAKAEKYAKITAKTIISSSGEDSASYGQNAFFYDAAEGLLTSVILLIAEYCPPEKRHIISVFKMIQDLLAPSPVKNKSQFQLLMDKLPSDHKAKWFAGAALNTADQAMASVLSTAMSRLNAFLDSEMEQSATRS
;
A
#
# COMPACT_ATOMS: atom_id res chain seq x y z
N MET A 1 11.31 -54.48 -65.88
CA MET A 1 12.11 -54.52 -64.63
C MET A 1 12.14 -53.17 -63.90
N GLN A 2 12.27 -52.02 -64.58
CA GLN A 2 12.32 -50.69 -63.92
C GLN A 2 11.01 -50.28 -63.22
N THR A 3 9.85 -50.56 -63.80
CA THR A 3 8.53 -50.19 -63.22
C THR A 3 8.25 -50.87 -61.89
N THR A 4 8.68 -52.13 -61.75
CA THR A 4 8.53 -52.91 -60.51
C THR A 4 9.40 -52.33 -59.38
N GLN A 5 10.61 -51.86 -59.69
CA GLN A 5 11.49 -51.22 -58.70
C GLN A 5 10.94 -49.88 -58.20
N ILE A 6 10.34 -49.08 -59.09
CA ILE A 6 9.71 -47.79 -58.73
C ILE A 6 8.51 -48.02 -57.81
N ILE A 7 7.66 -49.01 -58.11
CA ILE A 7 6.51 -49.36 -57.27
C ILE A 7 6.98 -49.81 -55.88
N THR A 8 8.00 -50.65 -55.79
CA THR A 8 8.56 -51.10 -54.51
C THR A 8 9.11 -49.93 -53.69
N LEU A 9 9.81 -48.97 -54.31
CA LEU A 9 10.31 -47.77 -53.64
C LEU A 9 9.19 -46.86 -53.11
N ILE A 10 8.10 -46.70 -53.86
CA ILE A 10 6.93 -45.91 -53.41
C ILE A 10 6.24 -46.59 -52.21
N VAL A 11 6.08 -47.90 -52.25
CA VAL A 11 5.47 -48.67 -51.14
C VAL A 11 6.34 -48.59 -49.89
N ILE A 12 7.66 -48.72 -50.03
CA ILE A 12 8.61 -48.56 -48.91
C ILE A 12 8.56 -47.12 -48.37
N GLY A 13 8.53 -46.11 -49.25
CA GLY A 13 8.43 -44.71 -48.85
C GLY A 13 7.14 -44.40 -48.07
N LEU A 14 6.00 -44.86 -48.56
CA LEU A 14 4.70 -44.73 -47.87
C LEU A 14 4.71 -45.48 -46.51
N GLY A 15 5.33 -46.66 -46.46
CA GLY A 15 5.54 -47.40 -45.21
C GLY A 15 6.39 -46.63 -44.20
N MET A 16 7.48 -46.00 -44.64
CA MET A 16 8.31 -45.18 -43.77
C MET A 16 7.57 -43.94 -43.25
N PHE A 17 6.81 -43.24 -44.10
CA PHE A 17 6.03 -42.07 -43.68
C PHE A 17 4.92 -42.43 -42.68
N THR A 18 4.26 -43.58 -42.86
CA THR A 18 3.24 -44.06 -41.91
C THR A 18 3.85 -44.46 -40.57
N VAL A 19 5.01 -45.12 -40.56
CA VAL A 19 5.73 -45.45 -39.32
C VAL A 19 6.19 -44.18 -38.59
N ILE A 20 6.78 -43.21 -39.29
CA ILE A 20 7.20 -41.93 -38.68
C ILE A 20 5.99 -41.17 -38.13
N GLY A 21 4.90 -41.10 -38.88
CA GLY A 21 3.64 -40.48 -38.43
C GLY A 21 3.07 -41.15 -37.18
N PHE A 22 3.09 -42.48 -37.13
CA PHE A 22 2.62 -43.26 -35.98
C PHE A 22 3.50 -43.08 -34.74
N ILE A 23 4.83 -43.07 -34.90
CA ILE A 23 5.79 -42.81 -33.81
C ILE A 23 5.61 -41.38 -33.29
N SER A 24 5.40 -40.40 -34.16
CA SER A 24 5.13 -39.01 -33.76
C SER A 24 3.83 -38.89 -32.95
N LEU A 25 2.78 -39.62 -33.34
CA LEU A 25 1.50 -39.69 -32.63
C LEU A 25 1.65 -40.33 -31.24
N LEU A 26 2.40 -41.44 -31.14
CA LEU A 26 2.72 -42.10 -29.87
C LEU A 26 3.58 -41.23 -28.95
N ALA A 27 4.56 -40.51 -29.50
CA ALA A 27 5.37 -39.57 -28.74
C ALA A 27 4.51 -38.45 -28.12
N HIS A 28 3.45 -38.02 -28.83
CA HIS A 28 2.50 -37.04 -28.32
C HIS A 28 1.72 -37.54 -27.09
N TYR A 29 1.47 -38.84 -26.97
CA TYR A 29 0.85 -39.47 -25.79
C TYR A 29 1.78 -39.55 -24.57
N TYR A 30 3.10 -39.59 -24.78
CA TYR A 30 4.11 -39.60 -23.71
C TYR A 30 4.56 -38.20 -23.27
N THR A 31 3.98 -37.14 -23.82
CA THR A 31 4.16 -35.78 -23.31
C THR A 31 3.41 -35.58 -21.99
N LEU A 32 3.73 -34.50 -21.26
CA LEU A 32 3.05 -34.10 -20.01
C LEU A 32 1.50 -34.06 -20.12
N ASN A 33 0.95 -33.99 -21.33
CA ASN A 33 -0.49 -34.07 -21.62
C ASN A 33 -1.10 -35.47 -21.38
N GLY A 34 -0.29 -36.53 -21.29
CA GLY A 34 -0.73 -37.90 -21.00
C GLY A 34 -0.88 -38.21 -19.51
N ILE A 35 -0.41 -37.33 -18.62
CA ILE A 35 -0.63 -37.47 -17.18
C ILE A 35 -2.11 -37.19 -16.89
N LYS A 36 -2.89 -38.25 -16.70
CA LYS A 36 -4.29 -38.12 -16.28
C LYS A 36 -4.32 -37.34 -14.96
N SER A 37 -4.99 -36.18 -14.97
CA SER A 37 -5.38 -35.47 -13.75
C SER A 37 -6.39 -36.31 -12.99
N LYS A 38 -5.91 -37.27 -12.19
CA LYS A 38 -6.73 -38.05 -11.27
C LYS A 38 -6.77 -37.31 -9.93
N THR A 39 -7.96 -36.95 -9.50
CA THR A 39 -8.22 -36.57 -8.11
C THR A 39 -7.87 -37.74 -7.20
N VAL A 40 -7.01 -37.49 -6.21
CA VAL A 40 -6.63 -38.48 -5.21
C VAL A 40 -7.65 -38.45 -4.07
N GLY A 41 -8.32 -39.59 -3.85
CA GLY A 41 -9.40 -39.71 -2.85
C GLY A 41 -10.66 -38.92 -3.21
N ASP A 42 -11.64 -38.93 -2.30
CA ASP A 42 -12.93 -38.23 -2.45
C ASP A 42 -12.90 -36.81 -1.84
N GLY A 43 -11.75 -36.13 -1.93
CA GLY A 43 -11.54 -34.78 -1.37
C GLY A 43 -11.05 -34.74 0.08
N GLN A 44 -10.67 -35.89 0.66
CA GLN A 44 -10.13 -35.97 2.03
C GLN A 44 -8.84 -35.17 2.26
N HIS A 45 -8.09 -34.89 1.19
CA HIS A 45 -6.85 -34.10 1.22
C HIS A 45 -7.00 -32.74 0.50
N GLY A 46 -8.23 -32.28 0.29
CA GLY A 46 -8.55 -31.07 -0.44
C GLY A 46 -8.94 -31.32 -1.90
N THR A 47 -9.65 -30.36 -2.47
CA THR A 47 -10.22 -30.40 -3.83
C THR A 47 -9.56 -29.40 -4.77
N ALA A 48 -8.44 -28.81 -4.35
CA ALA A 48 -7.70 -27.85 -5.15
C ALA A 48 -7.20 -28.49 -6.44
N ARG A 49 -7.46 -27.83 -7.57
CA ARG A 49 -7.03 -28.25 -8.89
C ARG A 49 -6.78 -27.04 -9.78
N PHE A 50 -6.09 -27.24 -10.89
CA PHE A 50 -5.99 -26.22 -11.92
C PHE A 50 -7.36 -25.88 -12.51
N ALA A 51 -7.57 -24.60 -12.79
CA ALA A 51 -8.77 -24.11 -13.44
C ALA A 51 -8.83 -24.58 -14.90
N THR A 52 -10.03 -24.91 -15.36
CA THR A 52 -10.29 -25.23 -16.76
C THR A 52 -10.38 -23.96 -17.61
N GLU A 53 -10.21 -24.13 -18.91
CA GLU A 53 -10.35 -23.05 -19.89
C GLU A 53 -11.71 -22.33 -19.83
N SER A 54 -12.79 -23.07 -19.60
CA SER A 54 -14.14 -22.51 -19.43
C SER A 54 -14.30 -21.75 -18.12
N GLU A 55 -13.70 -22.24 -17.03
CA GLU A 55 -13.67 -21.53 -15.75
C GLU A 55 -12.90 -20.21 -15.87
N ILE A 56 -11.71 -20.22 -16.47
CA ILE A 56 -10.91 -19.00 -16.68
C ILE A 56 -11.71 -17.95 -17.46
N LYS A 57 -12.37 -18.35 -18.55
CA LYS A 57 -13.21 -17.45 -19.38
C LYS A 57 -14.42 -16.88 -18.63
N ARG A 58 -14.95 -17.60 -17.66
CA ARG A 58 -16.10 -17.16 -16.85
C ARG A 58 -15.66 -16.27 -15.69
N THR A 59 -14.50 -16.57 -15.10
CA THR A 59 -14.00 -15.88 -13.91
C THR A 59 -13.37 -14.53 -14.24
N TYR A 60 -12.55 -14.46 -15.30
CA TYR A 60 -11.82 -13.23 -15.63
C TYR A 60 -12.40 -12.55 -16.85
N ALA A 61 -12.42 -11.22 -16.81
CA ALA A 61 -12.72 -10.44 -18.00
C ALA A 61 -11.54 -10.47 -18.97
N HIS A 62 -11.84 -10.57 -20.26
CA HIS A 62 -10.83 -10.64 -21.30
C HIS A 62 -10.75 -9.29 -22.00
N VAL A 63 -9.64 -8.58 -21.84
CA VAL A 63 -9.44 -7.23 -22.39
C VAL A 63 -8.25 -7.24 -23.36
N PRO A 64 -8.40 -6.73 -24.60
CA PRO A 64 -7.26 -6.55 -25.50
C PRO A 64 -6.20 -5.67 -24.84
N TYR A 65 -4.99 -6.18 -24.67
CA TYR A 65 -3.91 -5.49 -24.00
C TYR A 65 -3.09 -4.68 -25.02
N GLU A 66 -3.48 -3.43 -25.24
CA GLU A 66 -2.98 -2.58 -26.34
C GLU A 66 -2.33 -1.25 -25.85
N PRO A 67 -1.25 -1.26 -25.03
CA PRO A 67 -0.63 -0.05 -24.47
C PRO A 67 -0.33 1.05 -25.49
N GLU A 68 0.15 0.70 -26.68
CA GLU A 68 0.47 1.68 -27.71
C GLU A 68 -0.76 2.47 -28.19
N LYS A 69 -1.94 1.83 -28.23
CA LYS A 69 -3.19 2.50 -28.59
C LYS A 69 -3.72 3.31 -27.41
N TRP A 70 -3.66 2.76 -26.20
CA TRP A 70 -4.07 3.44 -24.98
C TRP A 70 -3.34 4.76 -24.78
N ARG A 71 -2.02 4.78 -25.00
CA ARG A 71 -1.19 5.99 -24.92
C ARG A 71 -1.55 7.06 -25.96
N ARG A 72 -2.28 6.71 -27.01
CA ARG A 72 -2.85 7.65 -27.99
C ARG A 72 -4.31 8.03 -27.69
N GLY A 73 -4.84 7.63 -26.53
CA GLY A 73 -6.23 7.83 -26.14
C GLY A 73 -7.22 6.92 -26.89
N GLN A 74 -6.75 5.87 -27.55
CA GLN A 74 -7.58 4.97 -28.36
C GLN A 74 -7.81 3.66 -27.60
N ASN A 75 -9.01 3.09 -27.72
CA ASN A 75 -9.37 1.79 -27.12
C ASN A 75 -9.07 1.68 -25.61
N LEU A 76 -9.21 2.78 -24.86
CA LEU A 76 -8.98 2.77 -23.42
C LEU A 76 -9.94 1.79 -22.72
N PRO A 77 -9.44 0.92 -21.82
CA PRO A 77 -10.27 -0.01 -21.09
C PRO A 77 -11.15 0.72 -20.08
N ALA A 78 -12.46 0.47 -20.10
CA ALA A 78 -13.38 1.00 -19.09
C ALA A 78 -13.43 0.14 -17.82
N LEU A 79 -13.05 -1.14 -17.91
CA LEU A 79 -13.12 -2.08 -16.81
C LEU A 79 -11.91 -1.91 -15.88
N GLN A 80 -12.17 -1.60 -14.62
CA GLN A 80 -11.15 -1.55 -13.57
C GLN A 80 -10.91 -2.95 -12.98
N GLY A 81 -9.68 -3.21 -12.54
CA GLY A 81 -9.30 -4.49 -11.98
C GLY A 81 -7.81 -4.78 -12.08
N LEU A 82 -7.43 -5.97 -11.65
CA LEU A 82 -6.05 -6.44 -11.65
C LEU A 82 -5.78 -7.37 -12.84
N VAL A 83 -4.70 -7.12 -13.56
CA VAL A 83 -4.17 -8.04 -14.57
C VAL A 83 -3.54 -9.24 -13.84
N VAL A 84 -4.22 -10.38 -13.89
CA VAL A 84 -3.80 -11.63 -13.22
C VAL A 84 -3.17 -12.64 -14.19
N GLY A 85 -3.27 -12.38 -15.50
CA GLY A 85 -2.67 -13.20 -16.52
C GLY A 85 -2.84 -12.61 -17.91
N CYS A 86 -2.31 -13.31 -18.91
CA CYS A 86 -2.51 -12.94 -20.31
C CYS A 86 -2.59 -14.18 -21.20
N ARG A 87 -3.18 -13.99 -22.37
CA ARG A 87 -3.16 -14.94 -23.49
C ARG A 87 -2.56 -14.26 -24.69
N GLN A 88 -1.59 -14.92 -25.32
CA GLN A 88 -0.93 -14.43 -26.51
C GLN A 88 -1.40 -15.25 -27.72
N LYS A 89 -1.79 -14.56 -28.80
CA LYS A 89 -2.14 -15.17 -30.08
C LYS A 89 -1.61 -14.32 -31.22
N ALA A 90 -0.64 -14.85 -31.98
CA ALA A 90 -0.11 -14.29 -33.24
C ALA A 90 -0.07 -12.74 -33.29
N GLY A 91 0.72 -12.12 -32.42
CA GLY A 91 0.89 -10.66 -32.37
C GLY A 91 -0.15 -9.88 -31.58
N SER A 92 -1.18 -10.53 -31.05
CA SER A 92 -2.17 -9.94 -30.14
C SER A 92 -2.04 -10.51 -28.73
N THR A 93 -2.15 -9.64 -27.73
CA THR A 93 -2.18 -10.02 -26.31
C THR A 93 -3.53 -9.66 -25.72
N THR A 94 -4.17 -10.61 -25.05
CA THR A 94 -5.40 -10.41 -24.27
C THR A 94 -5.06 -10.54 -22.80
N ALA A 95 -5.31 -9.52 -22.00
CA ALA A 95 -5.19 -9.59 -20.56
C ALA A 95 -6.40 -10.25 -19.92
N LEU A 96 -6.14 -11.01 -18.86
CA LEU A 96 -7.14 -11.57 -17.96
C LEU A 96 -7.24 -10.64 -16.76
N ILE A 97 -8.40 -10.01 -16.61
CA ILE A 97 -8.66 -9.00 -15.59
C ILE A 97 -9.56 -9.60 -14.53
N ASP A 98 -9.10 -9.59 -13.29
CA ASP A 98 -9.94 -9.79 -12.12
C ASP A 98 -10.50 -8.43 -11.69
N ASN A 99 -11.81 -8.25 -11.87
CA ASN A 99 -12.51 -7.01 -11.56
C ASN A 99 -13.18 -7.03 -10.17
N GLY A 100 -12.85 -8.01 -9.34
CA GLY A 100 -13.29 -8.07 -7.95
C GLY A 100 -12.51 -7.13 -7.03
N ASP A 101 -13.06 -6.88 -5.85
CA ASP A 101 -12.33 -6.25 -4.74
C ASP A 101 -11.45 -7.30 -4.06
N ILE A 102 -10.26 -7.51 -4.63
CA ILE A 102 -9.33 -8.58 -4.24
C ILE A 102 -7.99 -8.03 -3.78
N HIS A 103 -7.32 -8.80 -2.92
CA HIS A 103 -5.91 -8.62 -2.61
C HIS A 103 -5.10 -9.71 -3.30
N CYS A 104 -4.01 -9.32 -3.98
CA CYS A 104 -3.13 -10.24 -4.69
C CYS A 104 -1.75 -10.28 -4.04
N LEU A 105 -1.29 -11.49 -3.73
CA LEU A 105 0.06 -11.76 -3.25
C LEU A 105 0.86 -12.44 -4.36
N MET A 106 1.80 -11.71 -4.98
CA MET A 106 2.72 -12.29 -5.95
C MET A 106 4.00 -12.80 -5.26
N ILE A 107 4.11 -14.13 -5.17
CA ILE A 107 5.30 -14.81 -4.62
C ILE A 107 6.19 -15.26 -5.77
N GLY A 108 7.49 -15.00 -5.65
CA GLY A 108 8.47 -15.57 -6.57
C GLY A 108 9.90 -15.16 -6.25
N ALA A 109 10.87 -15.95 -6.71
CA ALA A 109 12.29 -15.71 -6.48
C ALA A 109 12.78 -14.39 -7.12
N ALA A 110 14.01 -13.99 -6.83
CA ALA A 110 14.64 -12.88 -7.56
C ALA A 110 14.76 -13.23 -9.06
N GLY A 111 14.56 -12.26 -9.94
CA GLY A 111 14.69 -12.47 -11.39
C GLY A 111 13.49 -13.10 -12.11
N VAL A 112 12.46 -13.59 -11.42
CA VAL A 112 11.26 -14.21 -12.06
C VAL A 112 10.35 -13.22 -12.79
N GLY A 113 10.70 -11.93 -12.83
CA GLY A 113 9.93 -10.90 -13.51
C GLY A 113 8.78 -10.30 -12.71
N LYS A 114 8.83 -10.28 -11.36
CA LYS A 114 7.79 -9.61 -10.52
C LYS A 114 7.51 -8.17 -10.97
N THR A 115 8.55 -7.41 -11.26
CA THR A 115 8.41 -6.03 -11.74
C THR A 115 8.00 -5.99 -13.21
N ALA A 116 8.73 -6.68 -14.09
CA ALA A 116 8.56 -6.57 -15.54
C ALA A 116 7.27 -7.20 -16.06
N ASN A 117 6.87 -8.36 -15.52
CA ASN A 117 5.79 -9.18 -16.05
C ASN A 117 4.48 -9.08 -15.24
N PHE A 118 4.51 -8.44 -14.06
CA PHE A 118 3.32 -8.27 -13.23
C PHE A 118 3.09 -6.81 -12.83
N LEU A 119 4.06 -6.14 -12.21
CA LEU A 119 3.86 -4.77 -11.73
C LEU A 119 3.68 -3.78 -12.89
N TYR A 120 4.59 -3.73 -13.86
CA TYR A 120 4.48 -2.77 -14.98
C TYR A 120 3.21 -2.96 -15.83
N PRO A 121 2.80 -4.20 -16.18
CA PRO A 121 1.55 -4.38 -16.90
C PRO A 121 0.33 -3.92 -16.11
N ASN A 122 0.31 -4.17 -14.79
CA ASN A 122 -0.78 -3.69 -13.94
C ASN A 122 -0.81 -2.17 -13.84
N ILE A 123 0.34 -1.50 -13.82
CA ILE A 123 0.40 -0.04 -13.75
C ILE A 123 -0.01 0.60 -15.07
N GLU A 124 0.43 0.06 -16.21
CA GLU A 124 -0.08 0.50 -17.53
C GLU A 124 -1.60 0.37 -17.59
N TYR A 125 -2.12 -0.79 -17.17
CA TYR A 125 -3.55 -1.05 -17.16
C TYR A 125 -4.29 -0.07 -16.25
N ALA A 126 -3.78 0.14 -15.02
CA ALA A 126 -4.32 1.11 -14.07
C ALA A 126 -4.38 2.53 -14.63
N CYS A 127 -3.30 2.97 -15.28
CA CYS A 127 -3.26 4.25 -15.98
C CYS A 127 -4.31 4.32 -17.09
N ALA A 128 -4.42 3.28 -17.92
CA ALA A 128 -5.32 3.25 -19.06
C ALA A 128 -6.80 3.24 -18.66
N CYS A 129 -7.18 2.62 -17.54
CA CYS A 129 -8.55 2.65 -17.02
C CYS A 129 -8.83 3.76 -15.99
N GLY A 130 -7.88 4.68 -15.78
CA GLY A 130 -8.04 5.83 -14.89
C GLY A 130 -8.07 5.50 -13.39
N MET A 131 -7.48 4.38 -12.98
CA MET A 131 -7.36 4.02 -11.56
C MET A 131 -6.25 4.83 -10.89
N SER A 132 -6.56 5.46 -9.75
CA SER A 132 -5.52 6.02 -8.88
C SER A 132 -4.82 4.90 -8.11
N PHE A 133 -3.50 5.01 -7.92
CA PHE A 133 -2.73 4.01 -7.20
C PHE A 133 -1.64 4.64 -6.33
N LEU A 134 -1.25 3.92 -5.29
CA LEU A 134 -0.10 4.19 -4.44
C LEU A 134 0.88 3.02 -4.60
N CYS A 135 2.16 3.30 -4.76
CA CYS A 135 3.19 2.28 -4.89
C CYS A 135 4.38 2.57 -3.99
N THR A 136 4.92 1.52 -3.38
CA THR A 136 6.20 1.56 -2.67
C THR A 136 7.32 1.22 -3.65
N ASP A 137 8.18 2.19 -3.95
CA ASP A 137 9.27 2.04 -4.91
C ASP A 137 10.63 2.12 -4.21
N THR A 138 11.12 0.96 -3.74
CA THR A 138 12.37 0.89 -2.99
C THR A 138 13.62 1.16 -3.83
N LYS A 139 13.53 1.05 -5.16
CA LYS A 139 14.65 1.20 -6.10
C LYS A 139 14.58 2.47 -6.95
N GLY A 140 13.43 3.14 -6.98
CA GLY A 140 13.18 4.24 -7.91
C GLY A 140 12.94 3.78 -9.35
N ASP A 141 12.79 2.47 -9.60
CA ASP A 141 12.60 1.92 -10.95
C ASP A 141 11.23 2.26 -11.50
N LEU A 142 10.21 2.22 -10.63
CA LEU A 142 8.85 2.50 -11.05
C LEU A 142 8.69 3.97 -11.40
N PHE A 143 9.18 4.87 -10.53
CA PHE A 143 9.13 6.29 -10.79
C PHE A 143 9.87 6.64 -12.10
N ARG A 144 11.10 6.15 -12.28
CA ARG A 144 11.90 6.43 -13.49
C ARG A 144 11.24 5.93 -14.77
N ASN A 145 10.65 4.73 -14.74
CA ASN A 145 10.15 4.09 -15.96
C ASN A 145 8.69 4.45 -16.28
N TYR A 146 7.85 4.72 -15.28
CA TYR A 146 6.41 4.89 -15.47
C TYR A 146 5.87 6.27 -15.13
N ALA A 147 6.58 7.10 -14.35
CA ALA A 147 6.04 8.40 -14.00
C ALA A 147 5.83 9.28 -15.26
N GLY A 148 6.82 9.34 -16.15
CA GLY A 148 6.66 10.05 -17.42
C GLY A 148 5.48 9.51 -18.24
N ILE A 149 5.32 8.18 -18.30
CA ILE A 149 4.24 7.54 -19.06
C ILE A 149 2.87 7.92 -18.49
N ALA A 150 2.69 7.78 -17.17
CA ALA A 150 1.44 8.10 -16.48
C ALA A 150 1.05 9.58 -16.64
N LYS A 151 2.04 10.48 -16.55
CA LYS A 151 1.82 11.92 -16.71
C LYS A 151 1.50 12.30 -18.17
N ASP A 152 2.38 11.91 -19.10
CA ASP A 152 2.39 12.45 -20.46
C ASP A 152 1.32 11.83 -21.35
N TYR A 153 0.98 10.55 -21.14
CA TYR A 153 -0.01 9.84 -21.97
C TYR A 153 -1.38 9.68 -21.29
N TYR A 154 -1.42 9.70 -19.96
CA TYR A 154 -2.65 9.42 -19.20
C TYR A 154 -3.09 10.59 -18.32
N GLY A 155 -2.34 11.70 -18.26
CA GLY A 155 -2.72 12.91 -17.55
C GLY A 155 -2.64 12.81 -16.02
N TYR A 156 -1.91 11.84 -15.48
CA TYR A 156 -1.81 11.64 -14.03
C TYR A 156 -1.03 12.77 -13.36
N LYS A 157 -1.51 13.16 -12.17
CA LYS A 157 -0.74 13.96 -11.22
C LYS A 157 0.07 13.01 -10.36
N ILE A 158 1.38 13.18 -10.38
CA ILE A 158 2.30 12.29 -9.68
C ILE A 158 2.80 13.04 -8.47
N SER A 159 2.72 12.37 -7.32
CA SER A 159 3.34 12.83 -6.10
C SER A 159 4.31 11.77 -5.57
N VAL A 160 5.48 12.21 -5.14
CA VAL A 160 6.56 11.37 -4.64
C VAL A 160 6.80 11.71 -3.17
N LEU A 161 6.67 10.70 -2.32
CA LEU A 161 7.10 10.75 -0.93
C LEU A 161 8.45 10.02 -0.79
N ASP A 162 9.55 10.74 -0.96
CA ASP A 162 10.90 10.20 -0.74
C ASP A 162 11.35 10.47 0.70
N LEU A 163 11.23 9.44 1.54
CA LEU A 163 11.64 9.51 2.95
C LEU A 163 13.17 9.47 3.13
N ARG A 164 13.93 9.07 2.10
CA ARG A 164 15.41 9.04 2.15
C ARG A 164 16.02 10.37 1.71
N ASN A 165 15.37 11.08 0.80
CA ASN A 165 15.76 12.42 0.36
C ASN A 165 14.56 13.37 0.45
N PRO A 166 14.15 13.80 1.65
CA PRO A 166 12.96 14.63 1.84
C PRO A 166 12.98 15.92 1.02
N THR A 167 14.15 16.46 0.71
CA THR A 167 14.29 17.68 -0.13
C THR A 167 13.89 17.49 -1.59
N ARG A 168 13.84 16.24 -2.08
CA ARG A 168 13.41 15.85 -3.43
C ARG A 168 11.98 15.29 -3.46
N SER A 169 11.34 15.22 -2.30
CA SER A 169 9.95 14.80 -2.10
C SER A 169 9.01 15.99 -2.34
N ASP A 170 7.73 15.73 -2.65
CA ASP A 170 6.70 16.78 -2.70
C ASP A 170 6.30 17.29 -1.30
N GLY A 171 6.85 16.68 -0.25
CA GLY A 171 6.54 17.00 1.14
C GLY A 171 5.27 16.30 1.61
N ASP A 172 5.23 16.00 2.91
CA ASP A 172 4.02 15.50 3.56
C ASP A 172 3.99 15.98 5.01
N ASN A 173 2.88 16.63 5.38
CA ASN A 173 2.58 16.92 6.76
C ASN A 173 1.57 15.90 7.27
N ILE A 174 2.03 15.00 8.14
CA ILE A 174 1.20 13.95 8.74
C ILE A 174 0.03 14.51 9.59
N LEU A 175 0.05 15.80 9.94
CA LEU A 175 -1.05 16.50 10.60
C LEU A 175 -2.05 17.12 9.60
N GLN A 176 -1.85 17.02 8.28
CA GLN A 176 -2.61 17.75 7.27
C GLN A 176 -4.12 17.50 7.33
N LEU A 177 -4.54 16.25 7.57
CA LEU A 177 -5.97 15.95 7.72
C LEU A 177 -6.53 16.50 9.03
N VAL A 178 -5.76 16.49 10.12
CA VAL A 178 -6.15 17.12 11.39
C VAL A 178 -6.36 18.62 11.18
N ASN A 179 -5.37 19.28 10.57
CA ASN A 179 -5.39 20.72 10.28
C ASN A 179 -6.59 21.08 9.40
N ARG A 180 -6.80 20.36 8.29
CA ARG A 180 -7.92 20.61 7.37
C ARG A 180 -9.27 20.58 8.06
N TYR A 181 -9.52 19.55 8.89
CA TYR A 181 -10.80 19.43 9.59
C TYR A 181 -10.92 20.38 10.77
N MET A 182 -9.82 20.71 11.45
CA MET A 182 -9.81 21.71 12.51
C MET A 182 -10.09 23.11 11.94
N ASP A 183 -9.45 23.50 10.84
CA ASP A 183 -9.72 24.77 10.15
C ASP A 183 -11.17 24.88 9.68
N ALA A 184 -11.71 23.80 9.13
CA ALA A 184 -13.11 23.75 8.71
C ALA A 184 -14.06 23.89 9.90
N TYR A 185 -13.73 23.29 11.04
CA TYR A 185 -14.49 23.44 12.29
C TYR A 185 -14.39 24.85 12.87
N MET A 186 -13.19 25.46 12.90
CA MET A 186 -13.01 26.84 13.39
C MET A 186 -13.81 27.86 12.56
N LYS A 187 -13.99 27.59 11.26
CA LYS A 187 -14.85 28.39 10.37
C LYS A 187 -16.35 28.13 10.57
N ASN A 188 -16.74 26.95 11.06
CA ASN A 188 -18.13 26.57 11.29
C ASN A 188 -18.27 25.74 12.57
N PRO A 189 -18.24 26.38 13.76
CA PRO A 189 -18.21 25.68 15.05
C PRO A 189 -19.45 24.84 15.36
N GLU A 190 -20.59 25.14 14.70
CA GLU A 190 -21.84 24.38 14.86
C GLU A 190 -21.73 22.95 14.27
N ASN A 191 -20.81 22.74 13.33
CA ASN A 191 -20.63 21.45 12.68
C ASN A 191 -19.68 20.55 13.48
N LEU A 192 -20.20 19.92 14.53
CA LEU A 192 -19.47 19.00 15.39
C LEU A 192 -18.87 17.79 14.65
N ALA A 193 -19.40 17.41 13.48
CA ALA A 193 -18.84 16.32 12.68
C ALA A 193 -17.43 16.66 12.16
N LEU A 194 -17.12 17.94 11.91
CA LEU A 194 -15.77 18.38 11.51
C LEU A 194 -14.80 18.23 12.68
N LYS A 195 -15.20 18.65 13.88
CA LYS A 195 -14.41 18.46 15.10
C LYS A 195 -14.14 16.97 15.36
N ALA A 196 -15.16 16.13 15.27
CA ALA A 196 -15.03 14.69 15.44
C ALA A 196 -14.09 14.06 14.40
N LYS A 197 -14.07 14.56 13.16
CA LYS A 197 -13.09 14.12 12.15
C LYS A 197 -11.67 14.54 12.52
N ALA A 198 -11.44 15.79 12.93
CA ALA A 198 -10.12 16.24 13.38
C ALA A 198 -9.59 15.38 14.54
N GLU A 199 -10.42 15.13 15.55
CA GLU A 199 -10.13 14.24 16.68
C GLU A 199 -9.81 12.80 16.22
N LYS A 200 -10.61 12.24 15.32
CA LYS A 200 -10.38 10.89 14.77
C LYS A 200 -9.04 10.81 14.04
N TYR A 201 -8.72 11.79 13.20
CA TYR A 201 -7.44 11.81 12.48
C TYR A 201 -6.26 12.04 13.43
N ALA A 202 -6.40 12.89 14.46
CA ALA A 202 -5.35 13.07 15.47
C ALA A 202 -5.04 11.76 16.18
N LYS A 203 -6.07 10.99 16.55
CA LYS A 203 -5.91 9.66 17.15
C LYS A 203 -5.25 8.66 16.20
N ILE A 204 -5.66 8.62 14.94
CA ILE A 204 -5.04 7.75 13.92
C ILE A 204 -3.56 8.10 13.76
N THR A 205 -3.24 9.39 13.59
CA THR A 205 -1.85 9.86 13.47
C THR A 205 -1.02 9.49 14.70
N ALA A 206 -1.53 9.72 15.91
CA ALA A 206 -0.84 9.36 17.14
C ALA A 206 -0.59 7.85 17.23
N LYS A 207 -1.61 7.04 16.96
CA LYS A 207 -1.49 5.58 16.97
C LYS A 207 -0.48 5.07 15.94
N THR A 208 -0.50 5.61 14.73
CA THR A 208 0.46 5.27 13.67
C THR A 208 1.90 5.57 14.09
N ILE A 209 2.14 6.71 14.74
CA ILE A 209 3.48 7.08 15.25
C ILE A 209 3.92 6.12 16.36
N ILE A 210 3.04 5.86 17.33
CA ILE A 210 3.35 5.06 18.51
C ILE A 210 3.55 3.58 18.16
N SER A 211 2.75 3.02 17.24
CA SER A 211 2.80 1.62 16.82
C SER A 211 3.69 1.35 15.59
N SER A 212 4.53 2.31 15.19
CA SER A 212 5.32 2.24 13.94
C SER A 212 6.39 1.14 13.90
N SER A 213 6.78 0.56 15.04
CA SER A 213 7.90 -0.40 15.14
C SER A 213 7.60 -1.84 14.70
N GLY A 214 6.41 -2.14 14.18
CA GLY A 214 6.09 -3.48 13.66
C GLY A 214 6.03 -4.59 14.72
N GLU A 215 6.09 -4.23 16.00
CA GLU A 215 5.83 -5.12 17.12
C GLU A 215 4.32 -5.22 17.32
N ASP A 216 3.80 -6.44 17.40
CA ASP A 216 2.39 -6.65 17.71
C ASP A 216 2.06 -6.00 19.04
N SER A 217 0.97 -5.23 19.07
CA SER A 217 0.46 -4.62 20.31
C SER A 217 0.17 -5.64 21.42
N ALA A 218 0.02 -6.91 21.05
CA ALA A 218 -0.12 -8.06 21.95
C ALA A 218 1.17 -8.40 22.74
N SER A 219 2.34 -8.01 22.25
CA SER A 219 3.64 -8.28 22.88
C SER A 219 4.02 -7.26 23.97
N TYR A 220 3.23 -6.18 24.14
CA TYR A 220 3.59 -5.09 25.04
C TYR A 220 3.38 -5.39 26.53
N GLY A 221 2.59 -6.40 26.91
CA GLY A 221 2.43 -6.80 28.32
C GLY A 221 2.14 -5.60 29.24
N GLN A 222 2.91 -5.46 30.34
CA GLN A 222 2.80 -4.32 31.26
C GLN A 222 3.16 -2.96 30.62
N ASN A 223 3.90 -2.95 29.52
CA ASN A 223 4.21 -1.72 28.79
C ASN A 223 3.02 -1.18 28.01
N ALA A 224 1.99 -1.99 27.73
CA ALA A 224 0.81 -1.56 26.96
C ALA A 224 0.18 -0.28 27.54
N PHE A 225 0.16 -0.17 28.88
CA PHE A 225 -0.29 1.04 29.56
C PHE A 225 0.48 2.30 29.12
N PHE A 226 1.81 2.24 29.03
CA PHE A 226 2.63 3.38 28.63
C PHE A 226 2.42 3.74 27.16
N TYR A 227 2.22 2.75 26.29
CA TYR A 227 1.91 2.98 24.88
C TYR A 227 0.53 3.62 24.70
N ASP A 228 -0.49 3.13 25.39
CA ASP A 228 -1.85 3.70 25.35
C ASP A 228 -1.88 5.13 25.91
N ALA A 229 -1.19 5.36 27.03
CA ALA A 229 -1.05 6.68 27.61
C ALA A 229 -0.26 7.64 26.70
N ALA A 230 0.77 7.14 26.00
CA ALA A 230 1.54 7.92 25.04
C ALA A 230 0.71 8.25 23.79
N GLU A 231 -0.11 7.33 23.29
CA GLU A 231 -1.08 7.58 22.21
C GLU A 231 -2.05 8.70 22.60
N GLY A 232 -2.63 8.62 23.81
CA GLY A 232 -3.55 9.62 24.33
C GLY A 232 -2.90 11.00 24.51
N LEU A 233 -1.69 11.03 25.07
CA LEU A 233 -0.89 12.25 25.22
C LEU A 233 -0.58 12.88 23.86
N LEU A 234 -0.09 12.09 22.91
CA LEU A 234 0.28 12.56 21.58
C LEU A 234 -0.94 13.08 20.82
N THR A 235 -2.08 12.38 20.90
CA THR A 235 -3.37 12.84 20.35
C THR A 235 -3.73 14.23 20.89
N SER A 236 -3.56 14.43 22.20
CA SER A 236 -3.89 15.68 22.88
C SER A 236 -2.99 16.82 22.42
N VAL A 237 -1.67 16.59 22.35
CA VAL A 237 -0.69 17.57 21.87
C VAL A 237 -0.96 17.95 20.41
N ILE A 238 -1.22 16.96 19.54
CA ILE A 238 -1.57 17.21 18.12
C ILE A 238 -2.80 18.11 18.01
N LEU A 239 -3.85 17.85 18.79
CA LEU A 239 -5.06 18.68 18.77
C LEU A 239 -4.78 20.11 19.24
N LEU A 240 -4.01 20.28 20.32
CA LEU A 240 -3.65 21.61 20.81
C LEU A 240 -2.85 22.41 19.78
N ILE A 241 -1.93 21.76 19.08
CA ILE A 241 -1.18 22.41 18.00
C ILE A 241 -2.11 22.79 16.85
N ALA A 242 -2.98 21.88 16.42
CA ALA A 242 -3.92 22.15 15.33
C ALA A 242 -4.89 23.29 15.65
N GLU A 243 -5.31 23.42 16.92
CA GLU A 243 -6.30 24.39 17.37
C GLU A 243 -5.71 25.76 17.70
N TYR A 244 -4.56 25.81 18.38
CA TYR A 244 -4.02 27.05 18.95
C TYR A 244 -2.78 27.60 18.24
N CYS A 245 -2.03 26.78 17.48
CA CYS A 245 -0.87 27.29 16.75
C CYS A 245 -1.29 27.93 15.42
N PRO A 246 -0.50 28.89 14.89
CA PRO A 246 -0.68 29.38 13.52
C PRO A 246 -0.35 28.28 12.50
N PRO A 247 -0.96 28.30 11.29
CA PRO A 247 -0.85 27.21 10.30
C PRO A 247 0.58 26.75 10.02
N GLU A 248 1.54 27.66 9.94
CA GLU A 248 2.95 27.39 9.62
C GLU A 248 3.65 26.55 10.68
N LYS A 249 3.09 26.48 11.89
CA LYS A 249 3.60 25.69 13.02
C LYS A 249 2.84 24.38 13.23
N ARG A 250 1.83 24.07 12.43
CA ARG A 250 0.98 22.88 12.62
C ARG A 250 1.54 21.63 11.96
N HIS A 251 2.72 21.22 12.39
CA HIS A 251 3.46 20.08 11.84
C HIS A 251 4.10 19.24 12.94
N ILE A 252 4.58 18.05 12.57
CA ILE A 252 5.11 17.05 13.52
C ILE A 252 6.28 17.58 14.36
N ILE A 253 7.12 18.45 13.80
CA ILE A 253 8.24 19.05 14.56
C ILE A 253 7.76 19.93 15.72
N SER A 254 6.63 20.63 15.58
CA SER A 254 6.05 21.40 16.69
C SER A 254 5.50 20.48 17.77
N VAL A 255 4.95 19.33 17.39
CA VAL A 255 4.51 18.28 18.33
C VAL A 255 5.70 17.77 19.14
N PHE A 256 6.82 17.50 18.47
CA PHE A 256 8.07 17.12 19.13
C PHE A 256 8.56 18.20 20.11
N LYS A 257 8.71 19.45 19.63
CA LYS A 257 9.18 20.58 20.46
C LYS A 257 8.28 20.78 21.68
N MET A 258 6.96 20.67 21.49
CA MET A 258 6.00 20.77 22.59
C MET A 258 6.15 19.63 23.61
N ILE A 259 6.33 18.37 23.18
CA ILE A 259 6.58 17.26 24.10
C ILE A 259 7.91 17.43 24.85
N GLN A 260 8.93 17.95 24.18
CA GLN A 260 10.22 18.26 24.80
C GLN A 260 10.08 19.32 25.89
N ASP A 261 9.32 20.40 25.64
CA ASP A 261 9.04 21.43 26.64
C ASP A 261 8.26 20.86 27.83
N LEU A 262 7.29 19.97 27.56
CA LEU A 262 6.47 19.31 28.59
C LEU A 262 7.25 18.34 29.49
N LEU A 263 8.41 17.86 29.03
CA LEU A 263 9.34 17.04 29.84
C LEU A 263 10.17 17.86 30.83
N ALA A 264 10.26 19.18 30.64
CA ALA A 264 11.05 20.02 31.53
C ALA A 264 10.46 20.04 32.95
N PRO A 265 11.29 20.25 33.99
CA PRO A 265 10.83 20.35 35.36
C PRO A 265 9.74 21.41 35.51
N SER A 266 8.71 21.11 36.31
CA SER A 266 7.63 22.05 36.58
C SER A 266 8.03 23.06 37.65
N PRO A 267 7.64 24.34 37.51
CA PRO A 267 7.83 25.34 38.57
C PRO A 267 6.88 25.13 39.76
N VAL A 268 5.84 24.29 39.61
CA VAL A 268 4.85 24.02 40.66
C VAL A 268 5.10 22.63 41.25
N LYS A 269 5.24 22.57 42.57
CA LYS A 269 5.48 21.32 43.30
C LYS A 269 4.33 20.32 43.07
N ASN A 270 4.67 19.07 42.79
CA ASN A 270 3.73 17.95 42.56
C ASN A 270 2.76 18.13 41.38
N LYS A 271 3.12 18.95 40.38
CA LYS A 271 2.40 19.01 39.11
C LYS A 271 3.37 18.94 37.96
N SER A 272 3.08 18.15 36.93
CA SER A 272 3.84 18.19 35.68
C SER A 272 3.50 19.44 34.85
N GLN A 273 4.39 19.86 33.95
CA GLN A 273 4.07 20.96 33.01
C GLN A 273 2.85 20.64 32.16
N PHE A 274 2.65 19.37 31.81
CA PHE A 274 1.49 18.91 31.08
C PHE A 274 0.18 19.09 31.86
N GLN A 275 0.17 18.79 33.15
CA GLN A 275 -0.99 19.08 34.01
C GLN A 275 -1.26 20.59 34.08
N LEU A 276 -0.22 21.42 34.23
CA LEU A 276 -0.38 22.88 34.22
C LEU A 276 -0.94 23.42 32.90
N LEU A 277 -0.51 22.84 31.77
CA LEU A 277 -1.04 23.18 30.45
C LEU A 277 -2.51 22.78 30.34
N MET A 278 -2.86 21.55 30.75
CA MET A 278 -4.23 21.07 30.71
C MET A 278 -5.13 21.87 31.66
N ASP A 279 -4.66 22.30 32.82
CA ASP A 279 -5.42 23.15 33.76
C ASP A 279 -5.87 24.49 33.13
N LYS A 280 -5.18 24.99 32.09
CA LYS A 280 -5.57 26.20 31.36
C LYS A 280 -6.75 25.99 30.39
N LEU A 281 -7.03 24.75 30.00
CA LEU A 281 -8.11 24.43 29.08
C LEU A 281 -9.46 24.31 29.81
N PRO A 282 -10.58 24.52 29.11
CA PRO A 282 -11.91 24.18 29.63
C PRO A 282 -12.02 22.72 30.09
N SER A 283 -12.86 22.45 31.09
CA SER A 283 -13.04 21.10 31.67
C SER A 283 -13.56 20.07 30.66
N ASP A 284 -14.34 20.52 29.69
CA ASP A 284 -14.96 19.75 28.61
C ASP A 284 -14.08 19.65 27.35
N HIS A 285 -12.88 20.24 27.37
CA HIS A 285 -11.97 20.19 26.24
C HIS A 285 -11.47 18.76 26.00
N LYS A 286 -11.76 18.18 24.83
CA LYS A 286 -11.48 16.76 24.54
C LYS A 286 -10.00 16.37 24.61
N ALA A 287 -9.07 17.31 24.43
CA ALA A 287 -7.65 17.07 24.68
C ALA A 287 -7.40 16.54 26.12
N LYS A 288 -8.16 16.99 27.13
CA LYS A 288 -8.07 16.42 28.48
C LYS A 288 -8.53 14.96 28.54
N TRP A 289 -9.55 14.63 27.77
CA TRP A 289 -10.15 13.29 27.77
C TRP A 289 -9.21 12.28 27.13
N PHE A 290 -8.59 12.63 26.00
CA PHE A 290 -7.57 11.80 25.35
C PHE A 290 -6.34 11.61 26.24
N ALA A 291 -5.93 12.66 26.96
CA ALA A 291 -4.82 12.62 27.91
C ALA A 291 -5.16 12.00 29.27
N GLY A 292 -6.38 11.51 29.49
CA GLY A 292 -6.87 11.12 30.82
C GLY A 292 -6.00 10.08 31.53
N ALA A 293 -5.50 9.07 30.78
CA ALA A 293 -4.59 8.08 31.34
C ALA A 293 -3.26 8.71 31.79
N ALA A 294 -2.68 9.59 30.99
CA ALA A 294 -1.44 10.28 31.32
C ALA A 294 -1.61 11.24 32.52
N LEU A 295 -2.69 12.02 32.56
CA LEU A 295 -2.95 13.04 33.59
C LEU A 295 -3.15 12.47 35.00
N ASN A 296 -3.65 11.23 35.10
CA ASN A 296 -3.94 10.56 36.38
C ASN A 296 -2.80 9.63 36.84
N THR A 297 -1.65 9.65 36.18
CA THR A 297 -0.47 8.86 36.60
C THR A 297 0.42 9.61 37.58
N ALA A 298 1.18 8.87 38.37
CA ALA A 298 2.23 9.43 39.22
C ALA A 298 3.33 10.08 38.37
N ASP A 299 4.02 11.09 38.92
CA ASP A 299 5.03 11.89 38.20
C ASP A 299 6.09 11.04 37.47
N GLN A 300 6.58 9.96 38.11
CA GLN A 300 7.55 9.05 37.50
C GLN A 300 6.96 8.30 36.30
N ALA A 301 5.71 7.85 36.38
CA ALA A 301 5.04 7.18 35.29
C ALA A 301 4.73 8.15 34.14
N MET A 302 4.38 9.40 34.44
CA MET A 302 4.19 10.45 33.45
C MET A 302 5.46 10.77 32.66
N ALA A 303 6.61 10.82 33.34
CA ALA A 303 7.91 10.97 32.68
C ALA A 303 8.20 9.80 31.73
N SER A 304 7.87 8.56 32.13
CA SER A 304 7.97 7.38 31.26
C SER A 304 7.06 7.49 30.03
N VAL A 305 5.81 7.94 30.19
CA VAL A 305 4.86 8.15 29.07
C VAL A 305 5.39 9.16 28.06
N LEU A 306 5.85 10.33 28.54
CA LEU A 306 6.43 11.37 27.68
C LEU A 306 7.69 10.86 26.96
N SER A 307 8.55 10.10 27.66
CA SER A 307 9.75 9.49 27.07
C SER A 307 9.40 8.46 25.99
N THR A 308 8.36 7.64 26.20
CA THR A 308 7.83 6.72 25.19
C THR A 308 7.38 7.47 23.94
N ALA A 309 6.60 8.55 24.09
CA ALA A 309 6.16 9.36 22.96
C ALA A 309 7.34 10.02 22.22
N MET A 310 8.29 10.60 22.96
CA MET A 310 9.46 11.29 22.40
C MET A 310 10.36 10.33 21.61
N SER A 311 10.60 9.12 22.14
CA SER A 311 11.40 8.10 21.48
C SER A 311 10.88 7.74 20.08
N ARG A 312 9.55 7.67 19.92
CA ARG A 312 8.90 7.41 18.63
C ARG A 312 8.98 8.60 17.67
N LEU A 313 9.01 9.82 18.21
CA LEU A 313 9.15 11.03 17.40
C LEU A 313 10.58 11.29 16.92
N ASN A 314 11.59 10.64 17.51
CA ASN A 314 12.98 10.78 17.05
C ASN A 314 13.18 10.39 15.58
N ALA A 315 12.35 9.49 15.04
CA ALA A 315 12.37 9.14 13.62
C ALA A 315 12.04 10.32 12.68
N PHE A 316 11.49 11.42 13.22
CA PHE A 316 11.14 12.62 12.46
C PHE A 316 12.15 13.77 12.67
N LEU A 317 13.19 13.57 13.47
CA LEU A 317 14.23 14.56 13.76
C LEU A 317 15.37 14.47 12.75
N ASP A 318 15.08 14.90 11.52
CA ASP A 318 16.09 15.20 10.53
C ASP A 318 15.81 16.62 9.99
N SER A 319 16.86 17.42 9.85
CA SER A 319 16.78 18.76 9.26
C SER A 319 16.13 18.75 7.87
N GLU A 320 16.34 17.68 7.08
CA GLU A 320 15.68 17.53 5.78
C GLU A 320 14.18 17.21 5.94
N MET A 321 13.81 16.41 6.94
CA MET A 321 12.40 16.13 7.24
C MET A 321 11.65 17.35 7.78
N GLU A 322 12.30 18.23 8.55
CA GLU A 322 11.71 19.50 9.00
C GLU A 322 11.33 20.40 7.81
N GLN A 323 12.18 20.47 6.77
CA GLN A 323 11.83 21.21 5.55
C GLN A 323 10.68 20.55 4.78
N SER A 324 10.62 19.22 4.71
CA SER A 324 9.54 18.50 4.05
C SER A 324 8.19 18.74 4.71
N ALA A 325 8.13 18.69 6.05
CA ALA A 325 6.90 18.86 6.82
C ALA A 325 6.36 20.30 6.84
N THR A 326 7.17 21.29 6.47
CA THR A 326 6.81 22.72 6.46
C THR A 326 6.45 23.25 5.07
N ARG A 327 6.82 22.55 4.00
CA ARG A 327 6.55 22.94 2.60
C ARG A 327 5.14 22.53 2.10
N SER A 328 4.49 21.59 2.78
CA SER A 328 3.20 20.97 2.40
C SER A 328 1.97 21.74 2.85
#